data_AF-A0AAC9P9M2-F1
#
_entry.id   AF-A0AAC9P9M2-F1
#
_cell.length_a   1.000
_cell.length_b   1.000
_cell.length_c   1.000
_cell.angle_alpha   90.00
_cell.angle_beta   90.00
_cell.angle_gamma   90.00
#
_symmetry.space_group_name_H-M   'P 1'
#
loop_
_entity.id
_entity.type
_entity.pdbx_description
1 polymer ?
#
loop_
_entity_poly.entity_id
_entity_poly.type
_entity_poly.pdbx_seq_one_letter_code
_entity_poly.pdbx_strand_id
1 'polypeptide(L)'
;MRSLRRWRQQSCDPAASPHPTFSTAPHVFMASGIPRRGIRLVRQRCDSAVQQSFKAPPEALHLLPLPRAGGADRGRMQMPDDRLEREAGGLVAGVDEVGRGPLAGPVVAAAVLLPASGFPAHLAGIIDDSKKLDAAARNRAFAALLAEPGITIGIGAASVTEIGRLNILHASMLAMRRAVERLPTTPDLALVDGNRAPALPCAARCVVGGDAKCLSIAAASIIAKVVRDRAMARLARRYPVYGWERNAGYPTPAHRAGLTEFGPTPHHRTAFGLVRQLLAIRMETAA
;
A
#
# COMPACT_ATOMS: atom_id res chain seq x y z
N MET A 1 3.63 54.51 -33.14
CA MET A 1 2.95 55.15 -34.30
C MET A 1 2.99 54.17 -35.47
N ARG A 2 1.92 54.08 -36.29
CA ARG A 2 1.80 53.63 -37.71
C ARG A 2 2.77 52.53 -38.25
N SER A 3 2.39 51.51 -39.03
CA SER A 3 1.09 51.07 -39.57
C SER A 3 1.19 49.71 -40.31
N LEU A 4 0.27 48.79 -40.00
CA LEU A 4 -0.52 47.94 -40.93
C LEU A 4 0.01 47.54 -42.33
N ARG A 5 0.12 46.22 -42.56
CA ARG A 5 -0.45 45.48 -43.73
C ARG A 5 -0.95 44.12 -43.21
N ARG A 6 -2.27 43.92 -43.01
CA ARG A 6 -3.26 43.40 -43.98
C ARG A 6 -2.85 42.10 -44.69
N TRP A 7 -3.50 41.01 -44.32
CA TRP A 7 -4.18 40.10 -45.25
C TRP A 7 -5.62 39.86 -44.74
N ARG A 8 -6.58 39.77 -45.67
CA ARG A 8 -8.01 39.61 -45.38
C ARG A 8 -8.43 38.15 -45.50
N GLN A 9 -9.26 37.72 -44.55
CA GLN A 9 -10.56 37.07 -44.76
C GLN A 9 -10.74 36.19 -46.00
N GLN A 10 -11.08 34.92 -45.75
CA GLN A 10 -12.31 34.34 -46.26
C GLN A 10 -12.96 33.50 -45.14
N SER A 11 -14.29 33.57 -45.05
CA SER A 11 -15.11 32.94 -44.03
C SER A 11 -16.34 32.35 -44.71
N CYS A 12 -16.78 31.16 -44.31
CA CYS A 12 -18.19 30.77 -44.26
C CYS A 12 -18.36 29.41 -43.56
N ASP A 13 -18.98 29.46 -42.38
CA ASP A 13 -19.67 28.36 -41.68
C ASP A 13 -20.99 27.98 -42.40
N PRO A 14 -21.87 27.11 -41.84
CA PRO A 14 -21.67 25.83 -41.15
C PRO A 14 -22.57 24.71 -41.74
N ALA A 15 -22.41 23.45 -41.28
CA ALA A 15 -23.45 22.43 -41.39
C ALA A 15 -23.50 21.55 -40.13
N ALA A 16 -24.72 21.27 -39.63
CA ALA A 16 -24.98 20.63 -38.36
C ALA A 16 -25.29 19.12 -38.48
N SER A 17 -25.42 18.47 -37.32
CA SER A 17 -25.65 17.04 -37.09
C SER A 17 -26.85 16.42 -37.83
N PRO A 18 -26.99 15.08 -37.76
CA PRO A 18 -28.04 14.60 -36.85
C PRO A 18 -27.62 13.47 -35.90
N HIS A 19 -28.25 13.47 -34.72
CA HIS A 19 -28.27 12.35 -33.78
C HIS A 19 -29.30 11.29 -34.22
N PRO A 20 -29.13 10.00 -33.86
CA PRO A 20 -30.25 9.07 -33.79
C PRO A 20 -31.06 9.31 -32.50
N THR A 21 -32.33 9.64 -32.67
CA THR A 21 -33.35 9.72 -31.60
C THR A 21 -33.90 8.34 -31.26
N PHE A 22 -34.22 8.08 -29.99
CA PHE A 22 -35.23 7.06 -29.64
C PHE A 22 -36.18 7.54 -28.54
N SER A 23 -37.44 7.14 -28.73
CA SER A 23 -38.69 7.67 -28.20
C SER A 23 -38.90 7.68 -26.67
N THR A 24 -39.79 8.56 -26.24
CA THR A 24 -40.62 8.43 -25.02
C THR A 24 -41.93 7.66 -25.37
N ALA A 25 -42.90 7.36 -24.50
CA ALA A 25 -43.12 7.75 -23.11
C ALA A 25 -43.41 6.54 -22.17
N PRO A 26 -44.60 6.28 -21.55
CA PRO A 26 -44.58 5.66 -20.21
C PRO A 26 -45.45 4.41 -19.99
N HIS A 27 -45.14 3.64 -18.94
CA HIS A 27 -46.17 2.93 -18.18
C HIS A 27 -45.96 3.12 -16.67
N VAL A 28 -47.05 3.49 -16.00
CA VAL A 28 -47.16 3.73 -14.56
C VAL A 28 -47.58 2.43 -13.87
N PHE A 29 -46.91 2.07 -12.77
CA PHE A 29 -47.55 1.35 -11.66
C PHE A 29 -46.86 1.69 -10.32
N MET A 30 -47.63 2.24 -9.38
CA MET A 30 -47.30 2.24 -7.93
C MET A 30 -47.71 0.87 -7.34
N ALA A 31 -47.32 0.39 -6.16
CA ALA A 31 -46.46 0.84 -5.06
C ALA A 31 -45.57 -0.37 -4.64
N SER A 32 -44.72 -0.43 -3.61
CA SER A 32 -44.40 0.31 -2.38
C SER A 32 -42.91 -0.01 -2.05
N GLY A 33 -42.14 0.57 -1.13
CA GLY A 33 -42.41 1.40 0.05
C GLY A 33 -41.38 1.13 1.16
N ILE A 34 -40.06 1.23 0.91
CA ILE A 34 -38.99 1.14 1.94
C ILE A 34 -37.86 2.15 1.62
N PRO A 35 -37.39 2.99 2.57
CA PRO A 35 -36.36 4.00 2.29
C PRO A 35 -34.93 3.45 2.41
N ARG A 36 -34.10 3.65 1.36
CA ARG A 36 -32.64 3.56 1.45
C ARG A 36 -32.02 4.94 1.21
N ARG A 37 -31.35 5.51 2.23
CA ARG A 37 -30.58 6.75 2.09
C ARG A 37 -29.36 6.49 1.19
N GLY A 38 -29.35 7.09 0.00
CA GLY A 38 -28.33 6.87 -1.02
C GLY A 38 -27.03 7.63 -0.75
N ILE A 39 -25.91 6.89 -0.73
CA ILE A 39 -24.55 7.42 -0.66
C ILE A 39 -24.23 8.20 -1.94
N ARG A 40 -23.72 9.44 -1.80
CA ARG A 40 -23.35 10.30 -2.93
C ARG A 40 -21.97 9.90 -3.47
N LEU A 41 -21.93 8.99 -4.45
CA LEU A 41 -20.69 8.49 -5.04
C LEU A 41 -20.12 9.49 -6.06
N VAL A 42 -19.13 10.31 -5.66
CA VAL A 42 -18.38 11.15 -6.60
C VAL A 42 -17.39 10.28 -7.39
N ARG A 43 -17.70 10.00 -8.66
CA ARG A 43 -16.82 9.26 -9.57
C ARG A 43 -15.60 10.11 -9.96
N GLN A 44 -14.44 9.84 -9.38
CA GLN A 44 -13.14 10.10 -10.02
C GLN A 44 -12.63 8.79 -10.64
N ARG A 45 -12.25 8.82 -11.93
CA ARG A 45 -11.76 7.66 -12.67
C ARG A 45 -10.29 7.39 -12.34
N CYS A 46 -10.00 6.29 -11.65
CA CYS A 46 -8.65 5.71 -11.47
C CYS A 46 -8.72 4.18 -11.55
N ASP A 47 -7.64 3.53 -11.97
CA ASP A 47 -7.61 2.10 -12.33
C ASP A 47 -8.07 1.15 -11.21
N SER A 48 -9.10 0.37 -11.51
CA SER A 48 -9.84 -0.45 -10.54
C SER A 48 -9.12 -1.73 -10.10
N ALA A 49 -8.20 -2.26 -10.90
CA ALA A 49 -7.59 -3.58 -10.69
C ALA A 49 -6.76 -3.69 -9.40
N VAL A 50 -6.09 -2.60 -9.00
CA VAL A 50 -5.29 -2.57 -7.76
C VAL A 50 -6.21 -2.51 -6.54
N GLN A 51 -7.26 -1.69 -6.57
CA GLN A 51 -8.16 -1.51 -5.42
C GLN A 51 -9.03 -2.74 -5.14
N GLN A 52 -9.50 -3.44 -6.17
CA GLN A 52 -10.34 -4.64 -6.02
C GLN A 52 -9.62 -5.78 -5.28
N SER A 53 -8.29 -5.85 -5.36
CA SER A 53 -7.47 -6.87 -4.69
C SER A 53 -7.44 -6.77 -3.15
N PHE A 54 -7.96 -5.69 -2.56
CA PHE A 54 -7.95 -5.41 -1.12
C PHE A 54 -9.32 -5.56 -0.43
N LYS A 55 -10.35 -6.07 -1.12
CA LYS A 55 -11.75 -5.99 -0.65
C LYS A 55 -12.41 -7.31 -0.24
N ALA A 56 -11.63 -8.40 -0.10
CA ALA A 56 -12.14 -9.71 0.32
C ALA A 56 -12.04 -9.89 1.85
N PRO A 57 -13.09 -10.39 2.53
CA PRO A 57 -13.02 -10.72 3.96
C PRO A 57 -12.13 -11.95 4.20
N PRO A 58 -11.51 -12.10 5.38
CA PRO A 58 -10.81 -13.32 5.76
C PRO A 58 -11.82 -14.40 6.17
N GLU A 59 -11.77 -15.57 5.52
CA GLU A 59 -12.49 -16.75 5.98
C GLU A 59 -11.84 -17.33 7.24
N ALA A 60 -12.66 -17.93 8.10
CA ALA A 60 -12.29 -18.27 9.48
C ALA A 60 -11.16 -19.30 9.56
N LEU A 61 -10.02 -18.91 10.14
CA LEU A 61 -8.95 -19.81 10.54
C LEU A 61 -9.14 -20.23 11.99
N HIS A 62 -9.35 -21.52 12.21
CA HIS A 62 -9.48 -22.11 13.55
C HIS A 62 -8.20 -21.89 14.37
N LEU A 63 -8.32 -21.27 15.54
CA LEU A 63 -7.21 -21.05 16.46
C LEU A 63 -6.80 -22.39 17.10
N LEU A 64 -5.59 -22.86 16.80
CA LEU A 64 -4.93 -23.93 17.57
C LEU A 64 -4.15 -23.29 18.75
N PRO A 65 -4.13 -23.94 19.94
CA PRO A 65 -3.49 -23.39 21.12
C PRO A 65 -1.96 -23.27 20.99
N LEU A 66 -1.40 -22.24 21.61
CA LEU A 66 0.02 -21.91 21.54
C LEU A 66 0.87 -22.88 22.39
N PRO A 67 1.92 -23.52 21.85
CA PRO A 67 2.92 -24.20 22.65
C PRO A 67 3.85 -23.19 23.34
N ARG A 68 4.26 -23.50 24.58
CA ARG A 68 5.23 -22.68 25.33
C ARG A 68 6.62 -22.80 24.69
N ALA A 69 7.29 -21.68 24.45
CA ALA A 69 8.64 -21.66 23.88
C ALA A 69 9.68 -22.10 24.93
N GLY A 70 10.43 -23.17 24.63
CA GLY A 70 11.67 -23.50 25.32
C GLY A 70 12.79 -22.57 24.87
N GLY A 71 13.61 -22.09 25.81
CA GLY A 71 14.58 -21.03 25.56
C GLY A 71 15.87 -21.48 24.88
N ALA A 72 16.51 -20.53 24.20
CA ALA A 72 17.94 -20.55 23.89
C ALA A 72 18.46 -19.10 23.95
N ASP A 73 19.40 -18.83 24.86
CA ASP A 73 19.97 -17.50 25.04
C ASP A 73 20.84 -17.13 23.83
N ARG A 74 20.42 -16.07 23.11
CA ARG A 74 21.24 -15.39 22.10
C ARG A 74 21.29 -13.93 22.54
N GLY A 75 22.50 -13.42 22.75
CA GLY A 75 22.77 -12.16 23.45
C GLY A 75 21.77 -11.05 23.11
N ARG A 76 21.16 -10.47 24.16
CA ARG A 76 19.98 -9.59 24.12
C ARG A 76 20.02 -8.53 23.03
N MET A 77 19.52 -8.89 21.86
CA MET A 77 19.07 -7.94 20.84
C MET A 77 17.78 -7.32 21.37
N GLN A 78 17.72 -5.99 21.49
CA GLN A 78 16.53 -5.29 22.00
C GLN A 78 15.31 -5.72 21.17
N MET A 79 14.30 -6.29 21.83
CA MET A 79 12.96 -6.47 21.26
C MET A 79 12.22 -5.13 21.35
N PRO A 80 11.27 -4.85 20.43
CA PRO A 80 10.39 -3.70 20.57
C PRO A 80 9.58 -3.80 21.87
N ASP A 81 9.34 -2.65 22.52
CA ASP A 81 8.43 -2.52 23.64
C ASP A 81 7.31 -1.50 23.32
N ASP A 82 6.39 -1.29 24.27
CA ASP A 82 5.27 -0.35 24.19
C ASP A 82 5.54 0.97 24.93
N ARG A 83 6.81 1.28 25.24
CA ARG A 83 7.16 2.48 26.02
C ARG A 83 6.76 3.76 25.31
N LEU A 84 6.98 3.86 23.99
CA LEU A 84 6.67 5.07 23.22
C LEU A 84 5.16 5.29 23.11
N GLU A 85 4.39 4.21 23.04
CA GLU A 85 2.93 4.21 23.06
C GLU A 85 2.39 4.70 24.41
N ARG A 86 2.94 4.20 25.53
CA ARG A 86 2.57 4.69 26.87
C ARG A 86 3.02 6.14 27.13
N GLU A 87 4.19 6.54 26.65
CA GLU A 87 4.68 7.93 26.74
C GLU A 87 3.80 8.92 25.95
N ALA A 88 3.20 8.47 24.85
CA ALA A 88 2.32 9.31 24.04
C ALA A 88 0.95 9.52 24.69
N GLY A 89 0.35 8.45 25.23
CA GLY A 89 -1.02 8.45 25.70
C GLY A 89 -2.06 8.60 24.57
N GLY A 90 -3.34 8.48 24.92
CA GLY A 90 -4.44 8.57 23.96
C GLY A 90 -4.46 7.42 22.95
N LEU A 91 -5.06 7.67 21.78
CA LEU A 91 -5.13 6.73 20.66
C LEU A 91 -3.86 6.82 19.81
N VAL A 92 -2.98 5.84 19.97
CA VAL A 92 -1.71 5.75 19.24
C VAL A 92 -1.84 4.82 18.04
N ALA A 93 -1.29 5.23 16.88
CA ALA A 93 -1.11 4.38 15.72
C ALA A 93 0.36 4.21 15.33
N GLY A 94 0.83 2.99 15.15
CA GLY A 94 2.13 2.70 14.54
C GLY A 94 2.03 2.65 13.02
N VAL A 95 3.04 3.17 12.31
CA VAL A 95 3.03 3.30 10.84
C VAL A 95 4.39 2.91 10.25
N ASP A 96 4.39 2.02 9.25
CA ASP A 96 5.60 1.58 8.52
C ASP A 96 5.30 1.34 7.03
N GLU A 97 6.33 1.40 6.18
CA GLU A 97 6.27 1.08 4.76
C GLU A 97 7.22 -0.04 4.31
N VAL A 98 6.77 -0.82 3.33
CA VAL A 98 7.59 -1.85 2.68
C VAL A 98 7.63 -1.67 1.17
N GLY A 99 8.76 -2.03 0.58
CA GLY A 99 8.91 -2.08 -0.88
C GLY A 99 9.52 -0.84 -1.50
N ARG A 100 10.44 -0.14 -0.83
CA ARG A 100 11.20 0.96 -1.43
C ARG A 100 12.28 0.51 -2.42
N GLY A 101 13.13 -0.44 -2.05
CA GLY A 101 14.20 -0.98 -2.90
C GLY A 101 13.83 -1.85 -4.13
N PRO A 102 12.68 -2.56 -4.19
CA PRO A 102 12.26 -3.36 -5.35
C PRO A 102 12.25 -2.62 -6.68
N LEU A 103 12.59 -3.33 -7.76
CA LEU A 103 12.45 -2.87 -9.14
C LEU A 103 10.99 -2.95 -9.62
N ALA A 104 10.15 -3.75 -8.96
CA ALA A 104 8.78 -4.00 -9.37
C ALA A 104 7.76 -3.93 -8.22
N GLY A 105 6.50 -3.68 -8.60
CA GLY A 105 5.35 -3.61 -7.70
C GLY A 105 5.22 -2.29 -6.93
N PRO A 106 4.13 -2.13 -6.16
CA PRO A 106 3.88 -0.93 -5.37
C PRO A 106 4.82 -0.80 -4.17
N VAL A 107 4.84 0.39 -3.56
CA VAL A 107 5.17 0.56 -2.15
C VAL A 107 3.85 0.45 -1.36
N VAL A 108 3.89 -0.26 -0.24
CA VAL A 108 2.73 -0.55 0.61
C VAL A 108 3.06 -0.09 2.02
N ALA A 109 2.12 0.55 2.70
CA ALA A 109 2.26 0.94 4.10
C ALA A 109 1.07 0.41 4.90
N ALA A 110 1.26 0.26 6.20
CA ALA A 110 0.18 -0.02 7.14
C ALA A 110 0.18 1.00 8.27
N ALA A 111 -1.00 1.24 8.85
CA ALA A 111 -1.19 1.94 10.10
C ALA A 111 -1.94 1.00 11.04
N VAL A 112 -1.40 0.79 12.24
CA VAL A 112 -1.96 -0.09 13.29
C VAL A 112 -2.35 0.79 14.46
N LEU A 113 -3.65 1.12 14.54
CA LEU A 113 -4.26 1.84 15.65
C LEU A 113 -4.47 0.87 16.82
N LEU A 114 -3.99 1.25 18.00
CA LEU A 114 -4.15 0.48 19.22
C LEU A 114 -5.47 0.82 19.93
N PRO A 115 -6.03 -0.11 20.73
CA PRO A 115 -7.08 0.22 21.68
C PRO A 115 -6.56 1.20 22.75
N ALA A 116 -7.47 1.92 23.40
CA ALA A 116 -7.13 2.88 24.46
C ALA A 116 -6.43 2.24 25.69
N SER A 117 -6.46 0.91 25.82
CA SER A 117 -5.70 0.13 26.80
C SER A 117 -4.21 -0.06 26.46
N GLY A 118 -3.74 0.45 25.31
CA GLY A 118 -2.37 0.27 24.84
C GLY A 118 -2.16 -1.04 24.07
N PHE A 119 -0.90 -1.48 23.96
CA PHE A 119 -0.57 -2.67 23.17
C PHE A 119 -0.97 -3.96 23.90
N PRO A 120 -1.72 -4.89 23.27
CA PRO A 120 -2.14 -6.13 23.91
C PRO A 120 -0.95 -7.01 24.33
N ALA A 121 -0.76 -7.18 25.64
CA ALA A 121 0.42 -7.83 26.23
C ALA A 121 0.65 -9.27 25.73
N HIS A 122 -0.41 -10.01 25.40
CA HIS A 122 -0.31 -11.37 24.88
C HIS A 122 0.22 -11.44 23.43
N LEU A 123 0.14 -10.33 22.67
CA LEU A 123 0.74 -10.21 21.35
C LEU A 123 2.21 -9.77 21.39
N ALA A 124 2.65 -9.07 22.45
CA ALA A 124 4.02 -8.55 22.54
C ALA A 124 5.09 -9.63 22.37
N GLY A 125 4.84 -10.85 22.85
CA GLY A 125 5.77 -11.99 22.70
C GLY A 125 5.86 -12.62 21.30
N ILE A 126 5.00 -12.21 20.35
CA ILE A 126 5.01 -12.71 18.96
C ILE A 126 5.26 -11.60 17.91
N ILE A 127 5.56 -10.38 18.36
CA ILE A 127 5.80 -9.20 17.53
C ILE A 127 7.27 -8.77 17.70
N ASP A 128 7.99 -8.72 16.59
CA ASP A 128 9.39 -8.29 16.47
C ASP A 128 9.58 -7.72 15.04
N ASP A 129 10.77 -7.22 14.72
CA ASP A 129 11.17 -6.78 13.38
C ASP A 129 10.73 -7.83 12.34
N SER A 130 9.91 -7.38 11.38
CA SER A 130 9.30 -8.22 10.36
C SER A 130 10.32 -8.97 9.50
N LYS A 131 11.60 -8.57 9.50
CA LYS A 131 12.73 -9.19 8.79
C LYS A 131 13.38 -10.32 9.61
N LYS A 132 13.30 -10.28 10.95
CA LYS A 132 13.80 -11.35 11.84
C LYS A 132 12.84 -12.54 11.89
N LEU A 133 11.54 -12.29 11.76
CA LEU A 133 10.52 -13.33 11.72
C LEU A 133 10.60 -14.15 10.42
N ASP A 134 10.57 -15.48 10.54
CA ASP A 134 10.37 -16.37 9.40
C ASP A 134 8.96 -16.18 8.78
N ALA A 135 8.73 -16.75 7.60
CA ALA A 135 7.46 -16.58 6.89
C ALA A 135 6.24 -17.18 7.64
N ALA A 136 6.42 -18.25 8.43
CA ALA A 136 5.34 -18.85 9.22
C ALA A 136 5.05 -18.02 10.47
N ALA A 137 6.08 -17.62 11.22
CA ALA A 137 5.97 -16.73 12.38
C ALA A 137 5.32 -15.40 12.01
N ARG A 138 5.77 -14.76 10.91
CA ARG A 138 5.20 -13.52 10.41
C ARG A 138 3.73 -13.67 9.96
N ASN A 139 3.34 -14.81 9.39
CA ASN A 139 1.92 -15.07 9.07
C ASN A 139 1.07 -15.34 10.34
N ARG A 140 1.61 -15.97 11.38
CA ARG A 140 0.91 -16.13 12.67
C ARG A 140 0.68 -14.77 13.34
N ALA A 141 1.73 -13.94 13.43
CA ALA A 141 1.64 -12.58 13.95
C ALA A 141 0.63 -11.73 13.17
N PHE A 142 0.65 -11.79 11.84
CA PHE A 142 -0.33 -11.14 10.97
C PHE A 142 -1.78 -11.58 11.24
N ALA A 143 -2.00 -12.89 11.43
CA ALA A 143 -3.33 -13.41 11.73
C ALA A 143 -3.82 -12.97 13.12
N ALA A 144 -2.94 -12.98 14.13
CA ALA A 144 -3.25 -12.52 15.47
C ALA A 144 -3.60 -11.02 15.50
N LEU A 145 -2.81 -10.17 14.84
CA LEU A 145 -3.09 -8.73 14.71
C LEU A 145 -4.43 -8.41 14.02
N LEU A 146 -4.90 -9.26 13.10
CA LEU A 146 -6.21 -9.12 12.46
C LEU A 146 -7.38 -9.64 13.30
N ALA A 147 -7.12 -10.60 14.19
CA ALA A 147 -8.12 -11.20 15.05
C ALA A 147 -8.32 -10.43 16.37
N GLU A 148 -7.35 -9.58 16.73
CA GLU A 148 -7.31 -8.92 18.03
C GLU A 148 -8.38 -7.81 18.19
N PRO A 149 -9.30 -7.93 19.17
CA PRO A 149 -10.29 -6.91 19.43
C PRO A 149 -9.68 -5.55 19.78
N GLY A 150 -10.15 -4.50 19.10
CA GLY A 150 -9.72 -3.12 19.37
C GLY A 150 -8.46 -2.66 18.63
N ILE A 151 -7.64 -3.58 18.11
CA ILE A 151 -6.65 -3.21 17.09
C ILE A 151 -7.39 -2.90 15.79
N THR A 152 -7.06 -1.77 15.16
CA THR A 152 -7.61 -1.42 13.83
C THR A 152 -6.51 -1.13 12.83
N ILE A 153 -6.67 -1.65 11.61
CA ILE A 153 -5.63 -1.68 10.59
C ILE A 153 -6.06 -0.92 9.34
N GLY A 154 -5.32 0.15 9.03
CA GLY A 154 -5.40 0.86 7.75
C GLY A 154 -4.27 0.39 6.82
N ILE A 155 -4.58 0.12 5.55
CA ILE A 155 -3.58 -0.29 4.54
C ILE A 155 -3.51 0.77 3.45
N GLY A 156 -2.34 1.34 3.22
CA GLY A 156 -2.05 2.29 2.16
C GLY A 156 -1.13 1.72 1.09
N ALA A 157 -1.18 2.28 -0.12
CA ALA A 157 -0.26 1.90 -1.19
C ALA A 157 -0.07 3.05 -2.18
N ALA A 158 1.09 3.09 -2.84
CA ALA A 158 1.33 3.88 -4.03
C ALA A 158 1.83 2.97 -5.17
N SER A 159 1.17 3.11 -6.31
CA SER A 159 1.40 2.34 -7.53
C SER A 159 2.74 2.67 -8.20
N VAL A 160 3.14 1.84 -9.16
CA VAL A 160 4.35 2.06 -9.98
C VAL A 160 4.27 3.39 -10.75
N THR A 161 3.09 3.75 -11.27
CA THR A 161 2.82 5.04 -11.91
C THR A 161 3.01 6.22 -10.93
N GLU A 162 2.54 6.09 -9.69
CA GLU A 162 2.72 7.12 -8.66
C GLU A 162 4.19 7.22 -8.23
N ILE A 163 4.91 6.10 -8.08
CA ILE A 163 6.36 6.10 -7.82
C ILE A 163 7.13 6.81 -8.94
N GLY A 164 6.74 6.58 -10.21
CA GLY A 164 7.34 7.27 -11.35
C GLY A 164 7.11 8.78 -11.36
N ARG A 165 5.93 9.24 -10.92
CA ARG A 165 5.57 10.67 -10.87
C ARG A 165 6.08 11.40 -9.62
N LEU A 166 6.14 10.73 -8.48
CA LEU A 166 6.38 11.34 -7.18
C LEU A 166 7.80 11.09 -6.64
N ASN A 167 8.59 10.23 -7.28
CA ASN A 167 9.76 9.56 -6.70
C ASN A 167 9.39 8.63 -5.52
N ILE A 168 10.34 7.76 -5.13
CA ILE A 168 10.08 6.72 -4.14
C ILE A 168 9.84 7.26 -2.71
N LEU A 169 10.43 8.41 -2.35
CA LEU A 169 10.23 9.02 -1.04
C LEU A 169 8.79 9.52 -0.91
N HIS A 170 8.32 10.38 -1.82
CA HIS A 170 6.96 10.91 -1.71
C HIS A 170 5.89 9.86 -2.01
N ALA A 171 6.18 8.83 -2.82
CA ALA A 171 5.29 7.69 -2.95
C ALA A 171 5.16 6.87 -1.64
N SER A 172 6.23 6.75 -0.86
CA SER A 172 6.18 6.14 0.49
C SER A 172 5.35 7.00 1.45
N MET A 173 5.58 8.31 1.46
CA MET A 173 4.77 9.28 2.23
C MET A 173 3.28 9.21 1.87
N LEU A 174 2.95 9.11 0.58
CA LEU A 174 1.58 8.95 0.10
C LEU A 174 0.98 7.61 0.53
N ALA A 175 1.75 6.52 0.52
CA ALA A 175 1.28 5.23 1.01
C ALA A 175 1.00 5.28 2.52
N MET A 176 1.91 5.80 3.34
CA MET A 176 1.72 5.95 4.79
C MET A 176 0.52 6.84 5.13
N ARG A 177 0.39 8.00 4.47
CA ARG A 177 -0.78 8.90 4.63
C ARG A 177 -2.08 8.16 4.33
N ARG A 178 -2.15 7.43 3.21
CA ARG A 178 -3.33 6.61 2.83
C ARG A 178 -3.62 5.49 3.83
N ALA A 179 -2.63 4.99 4.56
CA ALA A 179 -2.84 3.99 5.59
C ALA A 179 -3.55 4.60 6.80
N VAL A 180 -3.07 5.76 7.28
CA VAL A 180 -3.68 6.50 8.39
C VAL A 180 -5.08 7.02 8.03
N GLU A 181 -5.27 7.59 6.83
CA GLU A 181 -6.58 8.05 6.32
C GLU A 181 -7.62 6.92 6.13
N ARG A 182 -7.23 5.64 6.29
CA ARG A 182 -8.11 4.47 6.21
C ARG A 182 -8.44 3.86 7.58
N LEU A 183 -7.90 4.41 8.66
CA LEU A 183 -8.39 4.12 10.00
C LEU A 183 -9.80 4.74 10.17
N PRO A 184 -10.73 4.06 10.87
CA PRO A 184 -12.08 4.60 11.10
C PRO A 184 -12.10 5.76 12.10
N THR A 185 -11.05 5.85 12.93
CA THR A 185 -10.81 6.90 13.92
C THR A 185 -9.44 7.50 13.66
N THR A 186 -9.34 8.83 13.66
CA THR A 186 -8.05 9.52 13.60
C THR A 186 -7.30 9.31 14.93
N PRO A 187 -6.05 8.81 14.93
CA PRO A 187 -5.26 8.71 16.14
C PRO A 187 -4.90 10.10 16.69
N ASP A 188 -4.62 10.19 17.98
CA ASP A 188 -4.04 11.39 18.58
C ASP A 188 -2.58 11.55 18.14
N LEU A 189 -1.81 10.44 18.13
CA LEU A 189 -0.43 10.39 17.65
C LEU A 189 -0.17 9.21 16.71
N ALA A 190 0.47 9.48 15.58
CA ALA A 190 1.11 8.47 14.74
C ALA A 190 2.61 8.33 15.07
N LEU A 191 3.04 7.14 15.47
CA LEU A 191 4.45 6.75 15.56
C LEU A 191 4.85 6.20 14.18
N VAL A 192 5.79 6.85 13.50
CA VAL A 192 6.13 6.56 12.09
C VAL A 192 7.58 6.09 11.98
N ASP A 193 7.86 4.98 11.28
CA ASP A 193 9.24 4.55 11.06
C ASP A 193 10.07 5.57 10.26
N GLY A 194 11.36 5.64 10.56
CA GLY A 194 12.34 6.46 9.86
C GLY A 194 12.47 7.86 10.45
N ASN A 195 12.85 8.82 9.59
CA ASN A 195 13.27 10.17 10.00
C ASN A 195 12.39 11.30 9.43
N ARG A 196 11.30 10.98 8.73
CA ARG A 196 10.37 11.94 8.12
C ARG A 196 8.97 11.36 8.16
N ALA A 197 7.99 12.16 8.61
CA ALA A 197 6.58 11.80 8.56
C ALA A 197 5.91 12.40 7.32
N PRO A 198 4.86 11.76 6.77
CA PRO A 198 3.98 12.41 5.82
C PRO A 198 3.12 13.48 6.52
N ALA A 199 2.49 14.35 5.74
CA ALA A 199 1.42 15.20 6.25
C ALA A 199 0.21 14.32 6.63
N LEU A 200 -0.04 14.17 7.93
CA LEU A 200 -1.11 13.35 8.51
C LEU A 200 -2.24 14.22 9.07
N PRO A 201 -3.46 13.65 9.27
CA PRO A 201 -4.57 14.32 9.95
C PRO A 201 -4.40 14.39 11.48
N CYS A 202 -3.25 13.97 12.02
CA CYS A 202 -2.93 13.84 13.44
C CYS A 202 -1.50 14.31 13.74
N ALA A 203 -1.12 14.37 15.01
CA ALA A 203 0.29 14.55 15.36
C ALA A 203 1.13 13.35 14.88
N ALA A 204 2.41 13.57 14.58
CA ALA A 204 3.32 12.53 14.11
C ALA A 204 4.68 12.62 14.80
N ARG A 205 5.20 11.47 15.25
CA ARG A 205 6.55 11.33 15.83
C ARG A 205 7.32 10.28 15.04
N CYS A 206 8.41 10.70 14.41
CA CYS A 206 9.32 9.80 13.70
C CYS A 206 10.16 8.97 14.68
N VAL A 207 10.35 7.68 14.39
CA VAL A 207 11.17 6.75 15.17
C VAL A 207 12.11 6.02 14.21
N VAL A 208 13.40 6.38 14.19
CA VAL A 208 14.38 5.76 13.29
C VAL A 208 14.63 4.30 13.71
N GLY A 209 14.27 3.33 12.87
CA GLY A 209 14.32 1.91 13.22
C GLY A 209 13.26 1.58 14.28
N GLY A 210 12.05 2.10 14.09
CA GLY A 210 10.91 1.94 14.98
C GLY A 210 10.39 0.50 15.03
N ASP A 211 10.54 -0.25 13.93
CA ASP A 211 10.21 -1.68 13.86
C ASP A 211 10.98 -2.56 14.86
N ALA A 212 12.18 -2.14 15.26
CA ALA A 212 12.98 -2.78 16.30
C ALA A 212 12.83 -2.17 17.71
N LYS A 213 11.97 -1.15 17.88
CA LYS A 213 11.87 -0.34 19.12
C LYS A 213 10.45 -0.19 19.68
N CYS A 214 9.44 -0.30 18.83
CA CYS A 214 8.07 0.15 19.09
C CYS A 214 7.09 -0.91 18.57
N LEU A 215 6.30 -1.51 19.47
CA LEU A 215 5.44 -2.64 19.15
C LEU A 215 4.38 -2.31 18.10
N SER A 216 3.83 -1.09 18.10
CA SER A 216 2.87 -0.63 17.08
C SER A 216 3.51 -0.45 15.70
N ILE A 217 4.74 0.06 15.61
CA ILE A 217 5.48 0.15 14.33
C ILE A 217 5.88 -1.26 13.85
N ALA A 218 6.35 -2.14 14.75
CA ALA A 218 6.66 -3.53 14.42
C ALA A 218 5.42 -4.28 13.87
N ALA A 219 4.26 -4.08 14.49
CA ALA A 219 2.98 -4.59 13.99
C ALA A 219 2.65 -4.04 12.59
N ALA A 220 2.81 -2.73 12.36
CA ALA A 220 2.60 -2.12 11.05
C ALA A 220 3.55 -2.71 9.99
N SER A 221 4.82 -2.94 10.34
CA SER A 221 5.81 -3.58 9.49
C SER A 221 5.36 -4.98 9.05
N ILE A 222 4.89 -5.79 10.00
CA ILE A 222 4.36 -7.14 9.75
C ILE A 222 3.16 -7.10 8.79
N ILE A 223 2.17 -6.22 9.04
CA ILE A 223 1.01 -6.05 8.16
C ILE A 223 1.46 -5.64 6.75
N ALA A 224 2.24 -4.56 6.62
CA ALA A 224 2.69 -4.04 5.34
C ALA A 224 3.47 -5.10 4.55
N LYS A 225 4.42 -5.79 5.21
CA LYS A 225 5.25 -6.86 4.62
C LYS A 225 4.41 -8.01 4.08
N VAL A 226 3.49 -8.56 4.89
CA VAL A 226 2.64 -9.69 4.47
C VAL A 226 1.68 -9.31 3.35
N VAL A 227 1.07 -8.11 3.42
CA VAL A 227 0.18 -7.60 2.36
C VAL A 227 0.95 -7.43 1.04
N ARG A 228 2.14 -6.83 1.07
CA ARG A 228 2.96 -6.63 -0.13
C ARG A 228 3.46 -7.94 -0.72
N ASP A 229 3.96 -8.86 0.10
CA ASP A 229 4.47 -10.15 -0.38
C ASP A 229 3.33 -10.96 -1.04
N ARG A 230 2.13 -10.97 -0.45
CA ARG A 230 0.93 -11.58 -1.05
C ARG A 230 0.55 -10.91 -2.38
N ALA A 231 0.69 -9.59 -2.50
CA ALA A 231 0.46 -8.89 -3.77
C ALA A 231 1.50 -9.26 -4.84
N MET A 232 2.78 -9.38 -4.48
CA MET A 232 3.84 -9.81 -5.41
C MET A 232 3.68 -11.27 -5.84
N ALA A 233 3.29 -12.18 -4.94
CA ALA A 233 2.99 -13.57 -5.28
C ALA A 233 1.77 -13.69 -6.23
N ARG A 234 0.75 -12.84 -6.09
CA ARG A 234 -0.35 -12.75 -7.06
C ARG A 234 0.13 -12.29 -8.44
N LEU A 235 1.04 -11.31 -8.49
CA LEU A 235 1.64 -10.85 -9.75
C LEU A 235 2.54 -11.90 -10.40
N ALA A 236 3.30 -12.67 -9.61
CA ALA A 236 4.17 -13.74 -10.11
C ALA A 236 3.40 -14.78 -10.95
N ARG A 237 2.17 -15.13 -10.56
CA ARG A 237 1.32 -16.05 -11.35
C ARG A 237 0.95 -15.53 -12.74
N ARG A 238 0.92 -14.20 -12.94
CA ARG A 238 0.68 -13.55 -14.24
C ARG A 238 1.98 -13.30 -15.02
N TYR A 239 3.11 -13.22 -14.31
CA TYR A 239 4.42 -12.86 -14.84
C TYR A 239 5.50 -13.78 -14.23
N PRO A 240 5.50 -15.09 -14.57
CA PRO A 240 6.30 -16.09 -13.85
C PRO A 240 7.81 -15.93 -14.04
N VAL A 241 8.24 -15.41 -15.19
CA VAL A 241 9.66 -15.28 -15.57
C VAL A 241 10.51 -14.40 -14.66
N TYR A 242 9.89 -13.58 -13.80
CA TYR A 242 10.60 -12.67 -12.89
C TYR A 242 10.80 -13.20 -11.47
N GLY A 243 10.26 -14.38 -11.12
CA GLY A 243 10.45 -15.04 -9.81
C GLY A 243 9.91 -14.26 -8.59
N TRP A 244 8.91 -13.38 -8.80
CA TRP A 244 8.41 -12.45 -7.80
C TRP A 244 7.77 -13.09 -6.56
N GLU A 245 7.38 -14.36 -6.64
CA GLU A 245 6.90 -15.15 -5.51
C GLU A 245 7.99 -15.45 -4.48
N ARG A 246 9.27 -15.46 -4.91
CA ARG A 246 10.45 -15.61 -4.04
C ARG A 246 11.11 -14.28 -3.72
N ASN A 247 11.29 -13.43 -4.73
CA ASN A 247 12.08 -12.20 -4.60
C ASN A 247 11.26 -10.94 -4.30
N ALA A 248 9.92 -11.00 -4.31
CA ALA A 248 9.03 -9.86 -4.04
C ALA A 248 9.35 -8.58 -4.83
N GLY A 249 9.92 -8.71 -6.04
CA GLY A 249 10.34 -7.61 -6.91
C GLY A 249 11.72 -7.02 -6.59
N TYR A 250 12.48 -7.55 -5.62
CA TYR A 250 13.85 -7.11 -5.35
C TYR A 250 14.81 -7.52 -6.49
N PRO A 251 15.93 -6.80 -6.70
CA PRO A 251 16.90 -7.09 -7.77
C PRO A 251 17.76 -8.33 -7.43
N THR A 252 17.17 -9.52 -7.49
CA THR A 252 17.91 -10.79 -7.44
C THR A 252 18.46 -11.15 -8.83
N PRO A 253 19.42 -12.09 -8.94
CA PRO A 253 19.90 -12.57 -10.24
C PRO A 253 18.76 -13.05 -11.15
N ALA A 254 17.82 -13.84 -10.62
CA ALA A 254 16.65 -14.32 -11.37
C ALA A 254 15.75 -13.17 -11.90
N HIS A 255 15.48 -12.14 -11.08
CA HIS A 255 14.68 -11.00 -11.51
C HIS A 255 15.40 -10.18 -12.60
N ARG A 256 16.71 -9.96 -12.46
CA ARG A 256 17.52 -9.28 -13.49
C ARG A 256 17.54 -10.08 -14.79
N ALA A 257 17.77 -11.39 -14.74
CA ALA A 257 17.74 -12.26 -15.91
C ALA A 257 16.39 -12.17 -16.64
N GLY A 258 15.27 -12.35 -15.92
CA GLY A 258 13.93 -12.22 -16.51
C GLY A 258 13.64 -10.84 -17.11
N LEU A 259 14.15 -9.76 -16.49
CA LEU A 259 14.03 -8.40 -17.03
C LEU A 259 14.89 -8.18 -18.29
N THR A 260 16.09 -8.75 -18.35
CA THR A 260 16.94 -8.71 -19.55
C THR A 260 16.36 -9.54 -20.69
N GLU A 261 15.83 -10.74 -20.41
CA GLU A 261 15.37 -11.72 -21.41
C GLU A 261 13.94 -11.45 -21.92
N PHE A 262 13.01 -11.05 -21.05
CA PHE A 262 11.60 -10.83 -21.40
C PHE A 262 11.19 -9.35 -21.42
N GLY A 263 12.08 -8.43 -21.03
CA GLY A 263 11.80 -7.01 -20.95
C GLY A 263 10.92 -6.62 -19.75
N PRO A 264 10.48 -5.35 -19.68
CA PRO A 264 9.73 -4.82 -18.56
C PRO A 264 8.23 -5.11 -18.69
N THR A 265 7.52 -4.95 -17.59
CA THR A 265 6.05 -5.03 -17.53
C THR A 265 5.48 -3.73 -16.95
N PRO A 266 4.16 -3.48 -17.01
CA PRO A 266 3.54 -2.33 -16.34
C PRO A 266 3.76 -2.25 -14.82
N HIS A 267 4.28 -3.32 -14.20
CA HIS A 267 4.64 -3.35 -12.78
C HIS A 267 6.13 -3.05 -12.52
N HIS A 268 6.95 -2.84 -13.53
CA HIS A 268 8.35 -2.44 -13.38
C HIS A 268 8.49 -0.92 -13.24
N ARG A 269 9.32 -0.48 -12.29
CA ARG A 269 9.61 0.92 -12.00
C ARG A 269 10.66 1.43 -12.97
N THR A 270 10.26 1.73 -14.20
CA THR A 270 11.17 2.20 -15.28
C THR A 270 11.94 3.48 -14.93
N ALA A 271 11.50 4.25 -13.94
CA ALA A 271 12.25 5.39 -13.40
C ALA A 271 13.44 5.01 -12.49
N PHE A 272 13.61 3.75 -12.10
CA PHE A 272 14.74 3.29 -11.28
C PHE A 272 15.98 3.07 -12.16
N GLY A 273 17.15 3.52 -11.69
CA GLY A 273 18.40 3.49 -12.46
C GLY A 273 18.74 2.11 -13.03
N LEU A 274 18.68 1.06 -12.20
CA LEU A 274 18.95 -0.32 -12.63
C LEU A 274 17.96 -0.83 -13.68
N VAL A 275 16.69 -0.42 -13.64
CA VAL A 275 15.73 -0.79 -14.69
C VAL A 275 16.11 -0.09 -16.00
N ARG A 276 16.42 1.22 -15.97
CA ARG A 276 16.87 1.94 -17.18
C ARG A 276 18.12 1.32 -17.81
N GLN A 277 19.11 0.96 -16.99
CA GLN A 277 20.36 0.33 -17.44
C GLN A 277 20.10 -1.01 -18.15
N LEU A 278 19.29 -1.90 -17.55
CA LEU A 278 18.97 -3.20 -18.15
C LEU A 278 18.16 -3.06 -19.45
N LEU A 279 17.30 -2.03 -19.57
CA LEU A 279 16.57 -1.75 -20.80
C LEU A 279 17.48 -1.19 -21.91
N ALA A 280 18.45 -0.32 -21.57
CA ALA A 280 19.42 0.18 -22.53
C ALA A 280 20.29 -0.94 -23.12
N ILE A 281 20.87 -1.78 -22.25
CA ILE A 281 21.67 -2.95 -22.65
C ILE A 281 20.86 -3.88 -23.56
N ARG A 282 19.59 -4.16 -23.21
CA ARG A 282 18.72 -4.99 -24.05
C ARG A 282 18.53 -4.39 -25.46
N MET A 283 18.33 -3.09 -25.57
CA MET A 283 18.16 -2.41 -26.87
C MET A 283 19.45 -2.46 -27.70
N GLU A 284 20.62 -2.33 -27.08
CA GLU A 284 21.92 -2.48 -27.74
C GLU A 284 22.17 -3.92 -28.23
N THR A 285 21.76 -4.94 -27.46
CA THR A 285 21.90 -6.36 -27.87
C THR A 285 20.85 -6.85 -28.87
N ALA A 286 19.84 -6.05 -29.18
CA ALA A 286 18.74 -6.38 -30.09
C ALA A 286 18.80 -5.61 -31.43
N ALA A 287 19.85 -4.81 -31.63
CA ALA A 287 20.16 -4.05 -32.84
C ALA A 287 21.30 -4.72 -33.62
#